data_AF-A0A5R8VPK1-F1
#
_entry.id   AF-A0A5R8VPK1-F1
#
_cell.length_a   1.000
_cell.length_b   1.000
_cell.length_c   1.000
_cell.angle_alpha   90.00
_cell.angle_beta   90.00
_cell.angle_gamma   90.00
#
_symmetry.space_group_name_H-M   'P 1'
#
loop_
_entity.id
_entity.type
_entity.pdbx_description
1 polymer ?
#
loop_
_entity_poly.entity_id
_entity_poly.type
_entity_poly.pdbx_seq_one_letter_code
_entity_poly.pdbx_strand_id
1 'polypeptide(L)'
;MHTLLYGIMDRLSRRWSLPSRVVRHNALVAVEDNYDRLGFNKSDVTRDQRYSRYASPTVMLRSHTSASVPPLLRALEPDEPLDELLSKS
;
A
#
# COMPACT_ATOMS: atom_id res chain seq x y z
N MET A 1 13.21 -14.67 6.89
CA MET A 1 12.16 -14.10 7.76
C MET A 1 11.03 -13.55 6.88
N HIS A 2 10.07 -14.39 6.45
CA HIS A 2 8.80 -14.02 5.78
C HIS A 2 7.86 -15.24 5.52
N THR A 3 8.10 -16.39 6.14
CA THR A 3 7.46 -17.67 5.81
C THR A 3 5.92 -17.65 5.94
N LEU A 4 5.39 -16.94 6.94
CA LEU A 4 3.94 -16.82 7.14
C LEU A 4 3.26 -16.04 6.01
N LEU A 5 3.80 -14.87 5.65
CA LEU A 5 3.23 -14.03 4.60
C LEU A 5 3.22 -14.77 3.24
N TYR A 6 4.34 -15.42 2.89
CA TYR A 6 4.42 -16.23 1.68
C TYR A 6 3.45 -17.42 1.71
N GLY A 7 3.30 -18.09 2.85
CA GLY A 7 2.34 -19.19 3.00
C GLY A 7 0.88 -18.73 2.84
N ILE A 8 0.53 -17.56 3.34
CA ILE A 8 -0.80 -16.96 3.13
C ILE A 8 -1.00 -16.63 1.64
N MET A 9 -0.02 -15.97 1.01
CA MET A 9 -0.10 -15.61 -0.40
C MET A 9 -0.26 -16.82 -1.32
N ASP A 10 0.55 -17.87 -1.13
CA ASP A 10 0.48 -19.11 -1.92
C ASP A 10 -0.88 -19.79 -1.77
N ARG A 11 -1.40 -19.90 -0.53
CA ARG A 11 -2.71 -20.50 -0.29
C ARG A 11 -3.85 -19.71 -0.92
N LEU A 12 -3.82 -18.38 -0.84
CA LEU A 12 -4.85 -17.51 -1.43
C LEU A 12 -4.80 -17.55 -2.96
N SER A 13 -3.60 -17.44 -3.55
CA SER A 13 -3.37 -17.54 -5.00
C SER A 13 -3.92 -18.85 -5.57
N ARG A 14 -3.61 -20.00 -4.92
CA ARG A 14 -4.14 -21.31 -5.33
C ARG A 14 -5.65 -21.42 -5.13
N ARG A 15 -6.19 -20.89 -4.03
CA ARG A 15 -7.63 -21.00 -3.71
C ARG A 15 -8.51 -20.22 -4.69
N TRP A 16 -8.00 -19.11 -5.21
CA TRP A 16 -8.71 -18.24 -6.17
C TRP A 16 -8.28 -18.46 -7.63
N SER A 17 -7.27 -19.30 -7.87
CA SER A 17 -6.70 -19.53 -9.21
C SER A 17 -6.17 -18.25 -9.87
N LEU A 18 -5.58 -17.35 -9.06
CA LEU A 18 -5.06 -16.05 -9.52
C LEU A 18 -3.54 -15.98 -9.40
N PRO A 19 -2.85 -15.34 -10.37
CA PRO A 19 -1.45 -15.00 -10.20
C PRO A 19 -1.25 -14.12 -8.96
N SER A 20 -0.09 -14.23 -8.31
CA SER A 20 0.27 -13.36 -7.19
C SER A 20 1.58 -12.64 -7.45
N ARG A 21 1.62 -11.37 -7.05
CA ARG A 21 2.80 -10.51 -7.20
C ARG A 21 3.08 -9.74 -5.92
N VAL A 22 4.35 -9.70 -5.55
CA VAL A 22 4.85 -8.88 -4.46
C VAL A 22 5.29 -7.54 -5.01
N VAL A 23 4.71 -6.46 -4.49
CA VAL A 23 5.07 -5.09 -4.88
C VAL A 23 5.78 -4.40 -3.71
N ARG A 24 7.02 -3.98 -3.95
CA ARG A 24 7.86 -3.28 -2.97
C ARG A 24 8.00 -1.81 -3.38
N HIS A 25 7.31 -0.93 -2.65
CA HIS A 25 7.44 0.52 -2.81
C HIS A 25 8.39 1.10 -1.76
N ASN A 26 8.88 2.31 -2.03
CA ASN A 26 9.70 3.07 -1.09
C ASN A 26 8.96 3.27 0.25
N ALA A 27 9.73 3.36 1.34
CA ALA A 27 9.20 3.70 2.66
C ALA A 27 8.85 5.19 2.76
N LEU A 28 9.58 6.06 2.05
CA LEU A 28 9.24 7.47 1.89
C LEU A 28 8.15 7.62 0.83
N VAL A 29 7.02 8.21 1.24
CA VAL A 29 5.81 8.36 0.44
C VAL A 29 5.27 9.78 0.53
N ALA A 30 4.46 10.18 -0.44
CA ALA A 30 3.70 11.41 -0.36
C ALA A 30 2.65 11.32 0.76
N VAL A 31 2.47 12.42 1.52
CA VAL A 31 1.42 12.52 2.55
C VAL A 31 0.04 12.24 1.95
N GLU A 32 -0.20 12.71 0.74
CA GLU A 32 -1.43 12.47 -0.01
C GLU A 32 -1.70 10.99 -0.29
N ASP A 33 -0.66 10.20 -0.59
CA ASP A 33 -0.80 8.76 -0.83
C ASP A 33 -0.96 7.97 0.47
N ASN A 34 -0.38 8.47 1.57
CA ASN A 34 -0.53 7.85 2.89
C ASN A 34 -1.90 8.14 3.53
N TYR A 35 -2.53 9.29 3.22
CA TYR A 35 -3.77 9.71 3.89
C TYR A 35 -4.86 10.14 2.92
N ASP A 36 -4.64 11.22 2.15
CA ASP A 36 -5.72 11.93 1.48
C ASP A 36 -6.43 11.06 0.43
N ARG A 37 -5.68 10.34 -0.40
CA ARG A 37 -6.22 9.41 -1.41
C ARG A 37 -6.81 8.13 -0.82
N LEU A 38 -6.61 7.89 0.47
CA LEU A 38 -7.21 6.80 1.23
C LEU A 38 -8.45 7.25 2.02
N GLY A 39 -8.84 8.54 1.94
CA GLY A 39 -10.04 9.08 2.56
C GLY A 39 -9.87 9.50 4.03
N PHE A 40 -8.64 9.62 4.53
CA PHE A 40 -8.41 10.19 5.86
C PHE A 40 -8.68 11.69 5.86
N ASN A 41 -9.34 12.19 6.90
CA ASN A 41 -9.59 13.61 7.06
C ASN A 41 -8.33 14.33 7.52
N LYS A 42 -8.16 15.59 7.11
CA LYS A 42 -6.98 16.39 7.49
C LYS A 42 -6.82 16.55 9.01
N SER A 43 -7.94 16.52 9.74
CA SER A 43 -8.03 16.64 11.20
C SER A 43 -7.92 15.30 11.95
N ASP A 44 -7.74 14.17 11.26
CA ASP A 44 -7.64 12.87 11.92
C ASP A 44 -6.38 12.81 12.78
N VAL A 45 -6.54 12.32 14.01
CA VAL A 45 -5.43 12.18 14.98
C VAL A 45 -4.30 11.30 14.45
N THR A 46 -4.59 10.39 13.52
CA THR A 46 -3.60 9.55 12.86
C THR A 46 -2.55 10.36 12.10
N ARG A 47 -2.89 11.57 11.63
CA ARG A 47 -1.99 12.49 10.92
C ARG A 47 -1.11 13.31 11.85
N ASP A 48 -1.35 13.28 13.16
CA ASP A 48 -0.55 14.00 14.14
C ASP A 48 0.92 13.49 14.16
N GLN A 49 1.88 14.39 14.35
CA GLN A 49 3.31 14.07 14.39
C GLN A 49 3.69 13.09 15.50
N ARG A 50 2.86 12.96 16.53
CA ARG A 50 2.99 11.94 17.58
C ARG A 50 2.89 10.52 17.02
N TYR A 51 2.10 10.32 15.97
CA TYR A 51 1.82 9.00 15.37
C TYR A 51 2.40 8.85 13.96
N SER A 52 2.89 9.94 13.36
CA SER A 52 3.37 9.98 11.97
C SER A 52 4.78 10.56 11.89
N ARG A 53 5.60 10.03 10.95
CA ARG A 53 6.99 10.44 10.78
C ARG A 53 7.17 11.24 9.48
N TYR A 54 7.02 12.55 9.57
CA TYR A 54 7.19 13.47 8.44
C TYR A 54 8.65 13.77 8.17
N ALA A 55 9.07 13.68 6.91
CA ALA A 55 10.37 14.14 6.43
C ALA A 55 10.29 15.58 5.90
N SER A 56 9.12 15.97 5.38
CA SER A 56 8.78 17.33 4.95
C SER A 56 7.25 17.52 5.06
N PRO A 57 6.71 18.73 4.75
CA PRO A 57 5.26 18.93 4.72
C PRO A 57 4.50 18.02 3.73
N THR A 58 5.19 17.47 2.72
CA THR A 58 4.57 16.65 1.65
C THR A 58 5.11 15.22 1.59
N VAL A 59 6.15 14.88 2.34
CA VAL A 59 6.80 13.56 2.35
C VAL A 59 6.90 13.01 3.76
N MET A 60 6.60 11.73 3.93
CA MET A 60 6.68 11.03 5.22
C MET A 60 7.12 9.58 5.06
N LEU A 61 7.56 8.94 6.15
CA LEU A 61 7.62 7.48 6.19
C LEU A 61 6.20 6.93 6.27
N ARG A 62 5.91 5.90 5.46
CA ARG A 62 4.59 5.28 5.41
C ARG A 62 4.15 4.77 6.78
N SER A 63 2.95 5.15 7.21
CA SER A 63 2.37 4.68 8.47
C SER A 63 1.80 3.27 8.37
N HIS A 64 1.44 2.85 7.16
CA HIS A 64 0.85 1.54 6.86
C HIS A 64 1.11 1.14 5.41
N THR A 65 0.97 -0.15 5.09
CA THR A 65 1.18 -0.68 3.73
C THR A 65 0.17 -0.19 2.71
N SER A 66 -1.03 0.25 3.15
CA SER A 66 -2.06 0.85 2.28
C SER A 66 -1.60 2.11 1.55
N ALA A 67 -0.56 2.80 2.04
CA ALA A 67 0.02 3.98 1.38
C ALA A 67 0.58 3.66 -0.01
N SER A 68 0.82 2.37 -0.30
CA SER A 68 1.27 1.90 -1.60
C SER A 68 0.12 1.56 -2.57
N VAL A 69 -1.14 1.67 -2.15
CA VAL A 69 -2.31 1.38 -3.00
C VAL A 69 -2.56 2.49 -4.00
N PRO A 70 -2.63 3.79 -3.63
CA PRO A 70 -2.85 4.85 -4.61
C PRO A 70 -1.81 4.89 -5.75
N PRO A 71 -0.48 4.84 -5.50
CA PRO A 71 0.50 4.83 -6.59
C PRO A 71 0.46 3.54 -7.40
N LEU A 72 0.10 2.40 -6.79
CA LEU A 72 -0.07 1.16 -7.52
C LEU A 72 -1.23 1.26 -8.51
N LEU A 73 -2.40 1.73 -8.07
CA LEU A 73 -3.57 1.85 -8.94
C LEU A 73 -3.31 2.83 -10.09
N ARG A 74 -2.56 3.91 -9.86
CA ARG A 74 -2.14 4.84 -10.94
C ARG A 74 -1.19 4.21 -11.96
N ALA A 75 -0.49 3.13 -11.59
CA ALA A 75 0.44 2.43 -12.47
C ALA A 75 -0.21 1.25 -13.21
N LEU A 76 -1.48 0.94 -12.92
CA LEU A 76 -2.24 -0.05 -13.68
C LEU A 76 -2.86 0.62 -14.91
N GLU A 77 -2.88 -0.11 -16.02
CA GLU A 77 -3.60 0.30 -17.22
C GLU A 77 -5.12 0.19 -16.95
N PRO A 78 -5.90 1.28 -17.07
CA PRO A 78 -7.28 1.32 -16.63
C PRO A 78 -8.23 0.45 -17.49
N ASP A 79 -7.85 0.13 -18.71
CA ASP A 79 -8.69 -0.59 -19.68
C ASP A 79 -8.29 -2.07 -19.86
N GLU A 80 -7.29 -2.55 -19.11
CA GLU A 80 -6.89 -3.96 -19.13
C GLU A 80 -7.56 -4.72 -17.97
N PRO A 81 -8.35 -5.77 -18.24
CA PRO A 81 -8.92 -6.59 -17.17
C PRO A 81 -7.79 -7.30 -16.41
N LEU A 82 -7.59 -6.90 -15.15
CA LEU A 82 -6.58 -7.46 -14.27
C LEU A 82 -7.23 -8.28 -13.15
N ASP A 83 -6.88 -9.57 -13.09
CA ASP A 83 -7.27 -10.46 -11.99
C ASP A 83 -5.99 -11.02 -11.33
N GLU A 84 -5.42 -10.25 -10.38
CA GLU A 84 -4.12 -10.52 -9.76
C GLU A 84 -4.15 -10.26 -8.25
N LEU A 85 -3.58 -11.17 -7.45
CA LEU A 85 -3.38 -10.98 -6.02
C LEU A 85 -2.13 -10.14 -5.74
N LEU A 86 -2.34 -8.92 -5.24
CA LEU A 86 -1.26 -7.98 -4.94
C LEU A 86 -0.92 -7.97 -3.45
N SER A 87 0.29 -8.38 -3.11
CA SER A 87 0.84 -8.26 -1.77
C SER A 87 1.83 -7.12 -1.67
N LYS A 88 1.76 -6.38 -0.56
CA LYS A 88 2.65 -5.25 -0.26
C LYS A 88 3.63 -5.69 0.81
N SER A 89 4.93 -5.58 0.53
CA SER A 89 6.00 -5.87 1.49
C SER A 89 6.87 -4.66 1.80
#